data_AF-A0AB38BL48-F1
#
_entry.id   AF-A0AB38BL48-F1
#
_cell.length_a   1.000
_cell.length_b   1.000
_cell.length_c   1.000
_cell.angle_alpha   90.00
_cell.angle_beta   90.00
_cell.angle_gamma   90.00
#
_symmetry.space_group_name_H-M   'P 1'
#
loop_
_entity.id
_entity.type
_entity.pdbx_description
1 polymer ?
#
loop_
_entity_poly.entity_id
_entity_poly.type
_entity_poly.pdbx_seq_one_letter_code
_entity_poly.pdbx_strand_id
1 'polypeptide(L)'
;SIMGFFAYIPNMECYHGVISMNHAVDGTVAFGTKACDFTGGKGYLEKDWGTSFPEEYVWIQCNHFRDEGTSLFFSVAKIPFRGSSFEGFICNFIVDGIEYRFATYNRSKFTLGLLTDDRIEIEVSHASASLTICAEVLHGGALMAPTRQGMDKLIKEGLSGIVTVDFTDQKTGKIYHDVGNVSGIEVVR
;
A
#
# COMPACT_ATOMS: atom_id res chain seq x y z
N SER A 1 10.77 -9.40 -7.45
CA SER A 1 9.39 -8.94 -7.69
C SER A 1 8.63 -8.95 -6.39
N ILE A 2 7.81 -7.92 -6.12
CA ILE A 2 6.96 -7.81 -4.92
C ILE A 2 5.83 -8.86 -4.93
N MET A 3 5.39 -9.29 -6.13
CA MET A 3 4.32 -10.28 -6.32
C MET A 3 4.75 -11.75 -6.23
N GLY A 4 6.03 -12.05 -6.02
CA GLY A 4 6.51 -13.44 -6.00
C GLY A 4 6.17 -14.18 -7.30
N PHE A 5 5.62 -15.40 -7.19
CA PHE A 5 5.29 -16.22 -8.36
C PHE A 5 4.07 -15.72 -9.15
N PHE A 6 3.20 -14.88 -8.55
CA PHE A 6 2.04 -14.31 -9.23
C PHE A 6 2.46 -13.46 -10.43
N ALA A 7 3.66 -12.87 -10.40
CA ALA A 7 4.22 -12.11 -11.53
C ALA A 7 4.34 -12.90 -12.85
N TYR A 8 4.29 -14.23 -12.80
CA TYR A 8 4.39 -15.09 -13.98
C TYR A 8 3.05 -15.66 -14.46
N ILE A 9 1.96 -15.41 -13.73
CA ILE A 9 0.62 -15.82 -14.16
C ILE A 9 0.17 -14.84 -15.24
N PRO A 10 -0.14 -15.28 -16.47
CA PRO A 10 -0.54 -14.36 -17.55
C PRO A 10 -1.96 -13.82 -17.35
N ASN A 11 -2.23 -12.64 -17.92
CA ASN A 11 -3.55 -11.99 -17.94
C ASN A 11 -4.16 -11.74 -16.54
N MET A 12 -3.33 -11.39 -15.55
CA MET A 12 -3.86 -10.88 -14.28
C MET A 12 -4.48 -9.50 -14.50
N GLU A 13 -5.50 -9.20 -13.70
CA GLU A 13 -6.13 -7.88 -13.68
C GLU A 13 -5.09 -6.80 -13.39
N CYS A 14 -4.35 -6.97 -12.30
CA CYS A 14 -3.30 -6.06 -11.90
C CYS A 14 -2.03 -6.81 -11.47
N TYR A 15 -0.90 -6.28 -11.90
CA TYR A 15 0.44 -6.61 -11.46
C TYR A 15 1.05 -5.39 -10.77
N HIS A 16 1.79 -5.62 -9.70
CA HIS A 16 2.50 -4.60 -8.94
C HIS A 16 4.02 -4.71 -9.10
N GLY A 17 4.67 -3.57 -9.15
CA GLY A 17 6.12 -3.42 -9.16
C GLY A 17 6.56 -2.25 -8.31
N VAL A 18 6.82 -2.47 -7.03
CA VAL A 18 7.43 -1.47 -6.14
C VAL A 18 8.89 -1.26 -6.53
N ILE A 19 9.22 -0.04 -6.97
CA ILE A 19 10.57 0.35 -7.39
C ILE A 19 11.32 1.00 -6.23
N SER A 20 10.67 1.89 -5.49
CA SER A 20 11.27 2.58 -4.35
C SER A 20 10.25 2.82 -3.26
N MET A 21 10.53 2.30 -2.07
CA MET A 21 9.73 2.53 -0.86
C MET A 21 9.97 3.91 -0.25
N ASN A 22 11.20 4.43 -0.39
CA ASN A 22 11.64 5.67 0.22
C ASN A 22 12.87 6.20 -0.53
N HIS A 23 12.79 7.42 -1.05
CA HIS A 23 13.89 8.14 -1.66
C HIS A 23 13.76 9.64 -1.43
N ALA A 24 14.89 10.35 -1.42
CA ALA A 24 14.89 11.81 -1.34
C ALA A 24 14.41 12.42 -2.66
N VAL A 25 13.63 13.49 -2.55
CA VAL A 25 13.18 14.32 -3.67
C VAL A 25 13.84 15.69 -3.53
N ASP A 26 14.27 16.25 -4.67
CA ASP A 26 14.91 17.56 -4.75
C ASP A 26 14.46 18.26 -6.03
N GLY A 27 14.12 19.54 -5.93
CA GLY A 27 13.73 20.39 -7.06
C GLY A 27 12.38 21.09 -6.88
N THR A 28 11.94 21.75 -7.95
CA THR A 28 10.73 22.59 -7.95
C THR A 28 9.82 22.23 -9.11
N VAL A 29 8.51 22.19 -8.88
CA VAL A 29 7.48 22.06 -9.93
C VAL A 29 6.67 23.34 -10.02
N ALA A 30 6.51 23.87 -11.23
CA ALA A 30 5.67 25.05 -11.48
C ALA A 30 4.28 24.62 -11.96
N PHE A 31 3.25 25.01 -11.20
CA PHE A 31 1.85 24.88 -11.58
C PHE A 31 1.29 26.27 -11.93
N GLY A 32 1.32 26.60 -13.22
CA GLY A 32 1.01 27.95 -13.68
C GLY A 32 2.01 28.96 -13.13
N THR A 33 1.54 29.92 -12.34
CA THR A 33 2.39 30.94 -11.70
C THR A 33 2.91 30.52 -10.32
N LYS A 34 2.43 29.40 -9.76
CA LYS A 34 2.85 28.91 -8.44
C LYS A 34 4.03 27.94 -8.59
N ALA A 35 5.14 28.23 -7.92
CA ALA A 35 6.25 27.31 -7.76
C ALA A 35 6.08 26.53 -6.45
N CYS A 36 6.19 25.20 -6.53
CA CYS A 36 6.17 24.29 -5.38
C CYS A 36 7.57 23.68 -5.24
N ASP A 37 8.25 23.96 -4.12
CA ASP A 37 9.55 23.40 -3.77
C ASP A 37 9.37 22.05 -3.08
N PHE A 38 10.13 21.04 -3.52
CA PHE A 38 10.13 19.68 -3.01
C PHE A 38 11.48 19.29 -2.39
N THR A 39 12.41 20.24 -2.26
CA THR A 39 13.73 20.01 -1.65
C THR A 39 13.60 19.42 -0.24
N GLY A 40 14.26 18.27 -0.02
CA GLY A 40 14.18 17.54 1.26
C GLY A 40 12.91 16.70 1.42
N GLY A 41 12.08 16.59 0.38
CA GLY A 41 10.90 15.74 0.36
C GLY A 41 11.24 14.25 0.25
N LYS A 42 10.23 13.40 0.41
CA LYS A 42 10.33 11.96 0.21
C LYS A 42 9.42 11.50 -0.92
N GLY A 43 9.89 10.49 -1.64
CA GLY A 43 9.15 9.87 -2.73
C GLY A 43 8.93 8.38 -2.52
N TYR A 44 7.85 7.90 -3.14
CA TYR A 44 7.51 6.51 -3.34
C TYR A 44 7.33 6.28 -4.84
N LEU A 45 7.70 5.10 -5.33
CA LEU A 45 7.57 4.79 -6.75
C LEU A 45 7.16 3.34 -6.95
N GLU A 46 6.04 3.16 -7.66
CA GLU A 46 5.54 1.86 -8.09
C GLU A 46 5.16 1.86 -9.57
N LYS A 47 4.90 0.66 -10.07
CA LYS A 47 4.34 0.41 -11.39
C LYS A 47 3.20 -0.56 -11.23
N ASP A 48 2.07 -0.18 -11.80
CA ASP A 48 0.91 -1.05 -11.90
C ASP A 48 0.55 -1.25 -13.38
N TRP A 49 0.27 -2.50 -13.76
CA TRP A 49 -0.10 -2.86 -15.13
C TRP A 49 -0.96 -4.11 -15.15
N GLY A 50 -1.63 -4.42 -16.27
CA GLY A 50 -2.46 -5.63 -16.38
C GLY A 50 -3.65 -5.41 -17.32
N THR A 51 -4.73 -6.16 -17.13
CA THR A 51 -5.94 -6.05 -17.95
C THR A 51 -6.96 -5.04 -17.44
N SER A 52 -7.01 -4.78 -16.12
CA SER A 52 -8.00 -3.91 -15.46
C SER A 52 -7.69 -3.74 -13.97
N PHE A 53 -8.22 -2.70 -13.32
CA PHE A 53 -8.22 -2.68 -11.85
C PHE A 53 -9.09 -3.81 -11.30
N PRO A 54 -8.71 -4.41 -10.14
CA PRO A 54 -9.57 -5.36 -9.43
C PRO A 54 -10.92 -4.72 -9.06
N GLU A 55 -11.95 -5.55 -8.94
CA GLU A 55 -13.28 -5.09 -8.53
C GLU A 55 -13.26 -4.51 -7.12
N GLU A 56 -12.62 -5.22 -6.19
CA GLU A 56 -12.49 -4.89 -4.76
C GLU A 56 -11.01 -4.91 -4.36
N TYR A 57 -10.52 -3.83 -3.74
CA TYR A 57 -9.16 -3.76 -3.21
C TYR A 57 -8.99 -2.70 -2.11
N VAL A 58 -7.94 -2.88 -1.31
CA VAL A 58 -7.40 -1.87 -0.41
C VAL A 58 -5.93 -1.68 -0.74
N TRP A 59 -5.50 -0.43 -0.90
CA TRP A 59 -4.11 -0.05 -1.08
C TRP A 59 -3.74 1.01 -0.03
N ILE A 60 -2.60 0.83 0.61
CA ILE A 60 -2.07 1.74 1.64
C ILE A 60 -0.57 1.91 1.41
N GLN A 61 -0.12 3.15 1.34
CA GLN A 61 1.29 3.49 1.30
C GLN A 61 1.58 4.62 2.29
N CYS A 62 2.68 4.48 3.01
CA CYS A 62 3.23 5.56 3.82
C CYS A 62 4.75 5.43 3.95
N ASN A 63 5.47 6.54 3.82
CA ASN A 63 6.91 6.65 4.08
C ASN A 63 7.26 7.94 4.84
N HIS A 64 6.25 8.57 5.43
CA HIS A 64 6.33 9.79 6.23
C HIS A 64 5.99 9.48 7.70
N PHE A 65 6.63 8.44 8.21
CA PHE A 65 6.66 8.04 9.62
C PHE A 65 7.53 8.98 10.46
N ARG A 66 7.43 8.92 11.80
CA ARG A 66 8.28 9.73 12.69
C ARG A 66 9.74 9.29 12.57
N ASP A 67 9.97 7.98 12.43
CA ASP A 67 11.25 7.47 11.99
C ASP A 67 11.37 7.64 10.46
N GLU A 68 12.40 8.36 10.04
CA GLU A 68 12.57 8.68 8.63
C GLU A 68 12.88 7.45 7.75
N GLY A 69 13.41 6.37 8.35
CA GLY A 69 13.73 5.13 7.67
C GLY A 69 12.53 4.18 7.52
N THR A 70 11.43 4.44 8.21
CA THR A 70 10.26 3.55 8.19
C THR A 70 9.41 3.74 6.95
N SER A 71 8.95 2.65 6.35
CA SER A 71 8.09 2.68 5.17
C SER A 71 7.15 1.49 5.13
N LEU A 72 5.95 1.71 4.61
CA LEU A 72 4.88 0.73 4.49
C LEU A 72 4.28 0.79 3.10
N PHE A 73 4.10 -0.38 2.51
CA PHE A 73 3.22 -0.65 1.39
C PHE A 73 2.34 -1.84 1.78
N PHE A 74 1.04 -1.73 1.55
CA PHE A 74 0.08 -2.81 1.71
C PHE A 74 -0.92 -2.76 0.57
N SER A 75 -1.18 -3.90 -0.03
CA SER A 75 -2.23 -4.07 -1.04
C SER A 75 -2.92 -5.41 -0.82
N VAL A 76 -4.25 -5.42 -0.84
CA VAL A 76 -5.07 -6.63 -0.92
C VAL A 76 -6.13 -6.43 -1.98
N ALA A 77 -6.34 -7.45 -2.80
CA ALA A 77 -7.33 -7.43 -3.86
C ALA A 77 -8.01 -8.78 -4.01
N LYS A 78 -9.28 -8.74 -4.43
CA LYS A 78 -10.00 -9.92 -4.89
C LYS A 78 -9.67 -10.16 -6.36
N ILE A 79 -9.06 -11.30 -6.64
CA ILE A 79 -8.51 -11.64 -7.95
C ILE A 79 -9.32 -12.78 -8.57
N PRO A 80 -9.90 -12.61 -9.77
CA PRO A 80 -10.52 -13.69 -10.52
C PRO A 80 -9.49 -14.77 -10.87
N PHE A 81 -9.82 -16.03 -10.59
CA PHE A 81 -8.96 -17.16 -10.90
C PHE A 81 -9.78 -18.37 -11.31
N ARG A 82 -9.70 -18.74 -12.60
CA ARG A 82 -10.24 -19.98 -13.19
C ARG A 82 -11.66 -20.35 -12.71
N GLY A 83 -12.61 -19.44 -12.88
CA GLY A 83 -14.03 -19.66 -12.56
C GLY A 83 -14.41 -19.40 -11.11
N SER A 84 -13.46 -19.00 -10.26
CA SER A 84 -13.70 -18.46 -8.93
C SER A 84 -12.92 -17.16 -8.72
N SER A 85 -12.78 -16.73 -7.46
CA SER A 85 -11.87 -15.65 -7.05
C SER A 85 -11.12 -16.05 -5.79
N PHE A 86 -10.00 -15.38 -5.52
CA PHE A 86 -9.28 -15.48 -4.26
C PHE A 86 -8.80 -14.10 -3.81
N GLU A 87 -8.57 -13.93 -2.51
CA GLU A 87 -7.96 -12.72 -1.97
C GLU A 87 -6.44 -12.85 -1.96
N GLY A 88 -5.78 -12.03 -2.75
CA GLY A 88 -4.32 -11.90 -2.79
C GLY A 88 -3.90 -10.65 -2.05
N PHE A 89 -2.92 -10.76 -1.14
CA PHE A 89 -2.34 -9.61 -0.48
C PHE A 89 -0.81 -9.61 -0.52
N ILE A 90 -0.26 -8.41 -0.47
CA ILE A 90 1.16 -8.15 -0.35
C ILE A 90 1.37 -6.97 0.58
N CYS A 91 2.31 -7.11 1.51
CA CYS A 91 2.75 -6.07 2.41
C CYS A 91 4.27 -6.03 2.44
N ASN A 92 4.81 -4.82 2.36
CA ASN A 92 6.21 -4.51 2.55
C ASN A 92 6.35 -3.49 3.67
N PHE A 93 6.99 -3.88 4.76
CA PHE A 93 7.29 -3.00 5.87
C PHE A 93 8.80 -2.91 6.05
N ILE A 94 9.35 -1.71 6.01
CA ILE A 94 10.76 -1.44 6.24
C ILE A 94 10.88 -0.70 7.57
N VAL A 95 11.73 -1.21 8.46
CA VAL A 95 12.07 -0.59 9.75
C VAL A 95 13.51 -0.94 10.09
N ASP A 96 14.28 0.01 10.62
CA ASP A 96 15.73 -0.10 10.88
C ASP A 96 16.53 -0.60 9.65
N GLY A 97 16.09 -0.25 8.44
CA GLY A 97 16.71 -0.72 7.20
C GLY A 97 16.50 -2.20 6.89
N ILE A 98 15.65 -2.91 7.64
CA ILE A 98 15.28 -4.32 7.42
C ILE A 98 13.92 -4.37 6.74
N GLU A 99 13.83 -5.14 5.66
CA GLU A 99 12.58 -5.41 4.96
C GLU A 99 11.87 -6.63 5.53
N TYR A 100 10.63 -6.44 5.97
CA TYR A 100 9.69 -7.48 6.37
C TYR A 100 8.59 -7.60 5.32
N ARG A 101 8.52 -8.77 4.67
CA ARG A 101 7.56 -9.04 3.61
C ARG A 101 6.51 -10.05 4.05
N PHE A 102 5.24 -9.67 3.93
CA PHE A 102 4.09 -10.54 4.16
C PHE A 102 3.31 -10.66 2.86
N ALA A 103 3.05 -11.87 2.39
CA ALA A 103 2.25 -12.05 1.18
C ALA A 103 1.54 -13.40 1.15
N THR A 104 0.47 -13.51 0.37
CA THR A 104 -0.22 -14.80 0.18
C THR A 104 0.75 -15.91 -0.28
N TYR A 105 1.74 -15.57 -1.14
CA TYR A 105 2.68 -16.55 -1.69
C TYR A 105 3.76 -17.03 -0.70
N ASN A 106 4.01 -16.30 0.41
CA ASN A 106 4.97 -16.73 1.42
C ASN A 106 4.29 -17.29 2.68
N ARG A 107 3.01 -17.68 2.55
CA ARG A 107 2.19 -18.26 3.63
C ARG A 107 1.96 -17.31 4.81
N SER A 108 2.17 -16.01 4.61
CA SER A 108 1.64 -15.02 5.54
C SER A 108 0.12 -15.03 5.53
N LYS A 109 -0.44 -14.59 6.64
CA LYS A 109 -1.88 -14.39 6.81
C LYS A 109 -2.15 -12.91 6.93
N PHE A 110 -3.32 -12.49 6.50
CA PHE A 110 -3.87 -11.20 6.85
C PHE A 110 -5.25 -11.39 7.47
N THR A 111 -5.68 -10.42 8.24
CA THR A 111 -7.06 -10.30 8.73
C THR A 111 -7.46 -8.86 8.59
N LEU A 112 -8.59 -8.62 7.94
CA LEU A 112 -9.22 -7.32 7.88
C LEU A 112 -10.13 -7.19 9.11
N GLY A 113 -9.78 -6.27 10.00
CA GLY A 113 -10.55 -5.95 11.20
C GLY A 113 -11.66 -4.96 10.89
N LEU A 114 -11.64 -3.81 11.56
CA LEU A 114 -12.58 -2.72 11.29
C LEU A 114 -12.36 -2.14 9.88
N LEU A 115 -13.43 -2.05 9.09
CA LEU A 115 -13.43 -1.39 7.79
C LEU A 115 -14.62 -0.43 7.69
N THR A 116 -14.40 0.85 7.97
CA THR A 116 -15.36 1.94 7.75
C THR A 116 -14.95 2.77 6.52
N ASP A 117 -15.69 3.84 6.25
CA ASP A 117 -15.31 4.79 5.19
C ASP A 117 -14.04 5.59 5.55
N ASP A 118 -13.75 5.74 6.85
CA ASP A 118 -12.68 6.62 7.35
C ASP A 118 -11.57 5.86 8.07
N ARG A 119 -11.73 4.56 8.37
CA ARG A 119 -10.76 3.77 9.13
C ARG A 119 -10.70 2.32 8.67
N ILE A 120 -9.48 1.82 8.59
CA ILE A 120 -9.15 0.45 8.21
C ILE A 120 -8.18 -0.12 9.26
N GLU A 121 -8.47 -1.31 9.74
CA GLU A 121 -7.56 -2.07 10.58
C GLU A 121 -7.20 -3.38 9.89
N ILE A 122 -5.89 -3.62 9.75
CA ILE A 122 -5.35 -4.81 9.12
C ILE A 122 -4.32 -5.41 10.06
N GLU A 123 -4.39 -6.72 10.26
CA GLU A 123 -3.31 -7.48 10.87
C GLU A 123 -2.68 -8.36 9.81
N VAL A 124 -1.36 -8.33 9.66
CA VAL A 124 -0.59 -9.29 8.87
C VAL A 124 0.37 -10.05 9.76
N SER A 125 0.51 -11.36 9.51
CA SER A 125 1.38 -12.23 10.31
C SER A 125 2.12 -13.25 9.47
N HIS A 126 3.31 -13.60 9.95
CA HIS A 126 4.15 -14.68 9.48
C HIS A 126 4.75 -15.39 10.70
N ALA A 127 5.34 -16.58 10.52
CA ALA A 127 6.00 -17.33 11.59
C ALA A 127 7.24 -16.64 12.20
N SER A 128 7.64 -15.47 11.67
CA SER A 128 8.78 -14.70 12.17
C SER A 128 8.45 -13.28 12.60
N ALA A 129 7.25 -12.78 12.29
CA ALA A 129 6.89 -11.40 12.57
C ALA A 129 5.37 -11.19 12.47
N SER A 130 4.87 -10.13 13.09
CA SER A 130 3.50 -9.64 12.94
C SER A 130 3.48 -8.12 12.86
N LEU A 131 2.48 -7.58 12.18
CA LEU A 131 2.29 -6.16 11.96
C LEU A 131 0.79 -5.84 11.98
N THR A 132 0.39 -4.93 12.84
CA THR A 132 -0.93 -4.29 12.80
C THR A 132 -0.80 -2.94 12.11
N ILE A 133 -1.73 -2.64 11.21
CA ILE A 133 -1.82 -1.41 10.43
C ILE A 133 -3.19 -0.81 10.73
N CYS A 134 -3.22 0.38 11.32
CA CYS A 134 -4.42 1.18 11.50
C CYS A 134 -4.32 2.39 10.58
N ALA A 135 -5.13 2.45 9.53
CA ALA A 135 -5.12 3.52 8.54
C ALA A 135 -6.40 4.35 8.68
N GLU A 136 -6.25 5.67 8.80
CA GLU A 136 -7.32 6.64 8.94
C GLU A 136 -7.31 7.62 7.76
N VAL A 137 -8.44 7.79 7.08
CA VAL A 137 -8.59 8.69 5.93
C VAL A 137 -9.12 10.03 6.42
N LEU A 138 -8.30 11.10 6.40
CA LEU A 138 -8.74 12.43 6.87
C LEU A 138 -9.49 13.21 5.78
N HIS A 139 -8.99 13.13 4.54
CA HIS A 139 -9.56 13.81 3.38
C HIS A 139 -9.52 12.87 2.18
N GLY A 140 -10.69 12.41 1.73
CA GLY A 140 -10.84 11.64 0.49
C GLY A 140 -11.19 12.57 -0.68
N GLY A 141 -10.44 12.45 -1.77
CA GLY A 141 -10.81 12.97 -3.09
C GLY A 141 -11.47 11.87 -3.93
N ALA A 142 -12.31 12.27 -4.89
CA ALA A 142 -12.86 11.34 -5.87
C ALA A 142 -12.09 11.48 -7.18
N LEU A 143 -11.54 10.38 -7.68
CA LEU A 143 -10.80 10.32 -8.94
C LEU A 143 -11.43 9.31 -9.89
N MET A 144 -11.28 9.56 -11.19
CA MET A 144 -11.72 8.64 -12.22
C MET A 144 -10.62 7.61 -12.49
N ALA A 145 -11.02 6.35 -12.61
CA ALA A 145 -10.16 5.20 -12.82
C ALA A 145 -10.44 4.54 -14.17
N PRO A 146 -9.45 3.86 -14.75
CA PRO A 146 -9.62 3.20 -16.03
C PRO A 146 -10.40 1.89 -15.90
N THR A 147 -11.32 1.68 -16.82
CA THR A 147 -12.01 0.42 -17.10
C THR A 147 -11.84 0.05 -18.57
N ARG A 148 -12.43 -1.07 -18.99
CA ARG A 148 -12.48 -1.45 -20.41
C ARG A 148 -13.24 -0.46 -21.29
N GLN A 149 -14.09 0.40 -20.70
CA GLN A 149 -14.96 1.34 -21.41
C GLN A 149 -14.42 2.78 -21.42
N GLY A 150 -13.44 3.10 -20.57
CA GLY A 150 -12.82 4.43 -20.48
C GLY A 150 -12.43 4.79 -19.05
N MET A 151 -12.35 6.09 -18.74
CA MET A 151 -12.11 6.60 -17.38
C MET A 151 -13.45 6.87 -16.69
N ASP A 152 -14.18 5.82 -16.30
CA ASP A 152 -15.59 5.89 -15.87
C ASP A 152 -15.88 5.29 -14.47
N LYS A 153 -14.89 4.70 -13.79
CA LYS A 153 -15.06 4.23 -12.38
C LYS A 153 -14.59 5.31 -11.42
N LEU A 154 -15.43 5.71 -10.46
CA LEU A 154 -15.04 6.64 -9.40
C LEU A 154 -14.33 5.87 -8.27
N ILE A 155 -13.12 6.28 -7.92
CA ILE A 155 -12.35 5.78 -6.77
C ILE A 155 -12.25 6.90 -5.74
N LYS A 156 -12.39 6.55 -4.46
CA LYS A 156 -12.03 7.43 -3.36
C LYS A 156 -10.54 7.22 -3.05
N GLU A 157 -9.73 8.22 -3.36
CA GLU A 157 -8.30 8.26 -3.01
C GLU A 157 -8.09 9.31 -1.93
N GLY A 158 -7.44 8.94 -0.83
CA GLY A 158 -7.00 9.87 0.19
C GLY A 158 -5.48 9.96 0.23
N LEU A 159 -4.91 11.09 -0.23
CA LEU A 159 -3.47 11.40 -0.09
C LEU A 159 -3.13 12.06 1.25
N SER A 160 -4.08 12.08 2.18
CA SER A 160 -3.94 12.73 3.48
C SER A 160 -4.48 11.83 4.57
N GLY A 161 -3.97 10.60 4.64
CA GLY A 161 -4.26 9.69 5.73
C GLY A 161 -3.21 9.72 6.85
N ILE A 162 -3.57 9.09 7.97
CA ILE A 162 -2.67 8.72 9.06
C ILE A 162 -2.57 7.21 9.08
N VAL A 163 -1.36 6.67 9.21
CA VAL A 163 -1.13 5.23 9.39
C VAL A 163 -0.37 5.01 10.69
N THR A 164 -0.96 4.25 11.60
CA THR A 164 -0.29 3.74 12.79
C THR A 164 0.12 2.29 12.56
N VAL A 165 1.36 1.95 12.92
CA VAL A 165 1.89 0.59 12.84
C VAL A 165 2.30 0.09 14.22
N ASP A 166 1.94 -1.15 14.52
CA ASP A 166 2.46 -1.90 15.67
C ASP A 166 3.10 -3.19 15.14
N PHE A 167 4.41 -3.30 15.28
CA PHE A 167 5.21 -4.38 14.72
C PHE A 167 5.88 -5.21 15.82
N THR A 168 5.94 -6.52 15.61
CA THR A 168 6.69 -7.45 16.46
C THR A 168 7.54 -8.39 15.62
N ASP A 169 8.85 -8.42 15.87
CA ASP A 169 9.76 -9.42 15.33
C ASP A 169 9.85 -10.59 16.33
N GLN A 170 9.32 -11.75 15.94
CA GLN A 170 9.23 -12.92 16.80
C GLN A 170 10.60 -13.61 17.01
N LYS A 171 11.59 -13.34 16.15
CA LYS A 171 12.94 -13.91 16.27
C LYS A 171 13.77 -13.16 17.30
N THR A 172 13.64 -11.84 17.33
CA THR A 172 14.44 -10.97 18.21
C THR A 172 13.68 -10.52 19.45
N GLY A 173 12.34 -10.63 19.45
CA GLY A 173 11.48 -10.05 20.48
C GLY A 173 11.32 -8.54 20.36
N LYS A 174 11.82 -7.92 19.28
CA LYS A 174 11.68 -6.47 19.05
C LYS A 174 10.20 -6.13 18.89
N ILE A 175 9.77 -5.08 19.60
CA ILE A 175 8.48 -4.42 19.41
C ILE A 175 8.75 -3.02 18.89
N TYR A 176 7.97 -2.56 17.93
CA TYR A 176 8.11 -1.25 17.31
C TYR A 176 6.75 -0.63 17.07
N HIS A 177 6.63 0.66 17.36
CA HIS A 177 5.42 1.44 17.15
C HIS A 177 5.80 2.74 16.45
N ASP A 178 5.06 3.10 15.40
CA ASP A 178 5.23 4.40 14.75
C ASP A 178 3.92 4.89 14.12
N VAL A 179 3.86 6.20 13.88
CA VAL A 179 2.73 6.90 13.27
C VAL A 179 3.25 7.70 12.08
N GLY A 180 2.76 7.36 10.90
CA GLY A 180 2.97 8.06 9.66
C GLY A 180 1.82 8.97 9.30
N ASN A 181 2.15 10.11 8.71
CA ASN A 181 1.20 11.06 8.14
C ASN A 181 1.31 11.05 6.62
N VAL A 182 0.42 11.77 5.93
CA VAL A 182 0.49 11.93 4.46
C VAL A 182 0.52 10.57 3.75
N SER A 183 -0.27 9.62 4.26
CA SER A 183 -0.37 8.30 3.65
C SER A 183 -1.34 8.34 2.47
N GLY A 184 -1.01 7.60 1.41
CA GLY A 184 -1.96 7.24 0.38
C GLY A 184 -2.82 6.08 0.86
N ILE A 185 -4.14 6.21 0.81
CA ILE A 185 -5.10 5.17 1.18
C ILE A 185 -6.20 5.13 0.12
N GLU A 186 -6.44 3.94 -0.43
CA GLU A 186 -7.50 3.67 -1.38
C GLU A 186 -8.32 2.47 -0.90
N VAL A 187 -9.65 2.63 -0.94
CA VAL A 187 -10.60 1.56 -0.61
C VAL A 187 -11.65 1.50 -1.71
N VAL A 188 -11.69 0.36 -2.40
CA VAL A 188 -12.65 0.09 -3.46
C VAL A 188 -13.40 -1.19 -3.13
N ARG A 189 -14.74 -1.09 -3.19
CA ARG A 189 -15.69 -2.17 -2.92
C ARG A 189 -16.66 -2.32 -4.07
#